data_AF-A0A7C5R8B0-F1
#
_entry.id   AF-A0A7C5R8B0-F1
#
_cell.length_a   1.000
_cell.length_b   1.000
_cell.length_c   1.000
_cell.angle_alpha   90.00
_cell.angle_beta   90.00
_cell.angle_gamma   90.00
#
_symmetry.space_group_name_H-M   'P 1'
#
loop_
_entity.id
_entity.type
_entity.pdbx_description
1 polymer ?
#
loop_
_entity_poly.entity_id
_entity_poly.type
_entity_poly.pdbx_seq_one_letter_code
_entity_poly.pdbx_strand_id
1 'polypeptide(L)'
;MPVKNFNLYSELIAKYLAGEASAQEQEQLFAWINSNETNRQFFEEVQHTWQLARPAALPPPFRADLETAWAKIDSATSSPPAKKRPAGKTFRIWKKTTARSIAAALLLFIGVGLWWLAQRGEPAPWTTLQTTADEKREATLPDGSQVWLNENTRLSYPANFDERTIRLEGEAFFEVQHNEKKPFLIYCKEATTTVLGTSFNVRAYPKEERIEVTVETGKVALTLTQNDTPPVIVPAGTSGIIFIKEKKVVREQKKIGNATAWKTGRLQFEEEPMKNVIATLERYFATTIKVENELIYQCPYTSSFDQARLDEILLIIGASVGFEASKNADGFVLTGKGCQ
;
A
#
# COMPACT_ATOMS: atom_id res chain seq x y z
N MET A 1 25.17 10.87 -6.25
CA MET A 1 25.16 12.34 -6.15
C MET A 1 24.07 12.87 -7.08
N PRO A 2 23.25 13.85 -6.67
CA PRO A 2 21.94 14.07 -7.28
C PRO A 2 22.04 14.83 -8.61
N VAL A 3 21.37 14.30 -9.63
CA VAL A 3 21.26 14.85 -10.99
C VAL A 3 20.38 16.10 -10.95
N LYS A 4 21.01 17.28 -10.96
CA LYS A 4 20.34 18.56 -10.70
C LYS A 4 19.70 19.23 -11.92
N ASN A 5 19.65 18.60 -13.11
CA ASN A 5 19.17 19.26 -14.35
C ASN A 5 18.55 18.28 -15.37
N PHE A 6 17.55 17.49 -14.98
CA PHE A 6 16.90 16.52 -15.89
C PHE A 6 16.11 17.20 -17.04
N ASN A 7 15.55 18.38 -16.79
CA ASN A 7 14.74 19.11 -17.79
C ASN A 7 15.56 19.85 -18.85
N LEU A 8 16.80 20.26 -18.55
CA LEU A 8 17.61 21.04 -19.49
C LEU A 8 18.19 20.15 -20.61
N TYR A 9 18.68 18.96 -20.25
CA TYR A 9 19.31 18.06 -21.22
C TYR A 9 18.30 17.22 -22.00
N SER A 10 17.09 17.00 -21.48
CA SER A 10 16.01 16.37 -22.27
C SER A 10 15.60 17.23 -23.47
N GLU A 11 15.55 18.55 -23.33
CA GLU A 11 15.27 19.46 -24.44
C GLU A 11 16.40 19.47 -25.49
N LEU A 12 17.66 19.50 -25.04
CA LEU A 12 18.83 19.43 -25.93
C LEU A 12 18.91 18.10 -26.71
N ILE A 13 18.61 16.97 -26.05
CA ILE A 13 18.56 15.65 -26.70
C ILE A 13 17.45 15.61 -27.75
N ALA A 14 16.26 16.14 -27.45
CA ALA A 14 15.16 16.20 -28.41
C ALA A 14 15.51 17.06 -29.64
N LYS A 15 16.08 18.27 -29.43
CA LYS A 15 16.54 19.14 -30.52
C LYS A 15 17.62 18.49 -31.39
N TYR A 16 18.56 17.76 -30.78
CA TYR A 16 19.61 17.04 -31.50
C TYR A 16 19.05 15.91 -32.37
N LEU A 17 18.16 15.08 -31.80
CA LEU A 17 17.55 13.96 -32.51
C LEU A 17 16.57 14.39 -33.62
N ALA A 18 15.98 15.59 -33.48
CA ALA A 18 15.16 16.24 -34.51
C ALA A 18 15.98 16.92 -35.62
N GLY A 19 17.30 17.09 -35.45
CA GLY A 19 18.17 17.80 -36.39
C GLY A 19 18.08 19.32 -36.32
N GLU A 20 17.55 19.86 -35.22
CA GLU A 20 17.30 21.29 -35.00
C GLU A 20 18.30 21.94 -34.03
N ALA A 21 19.21 21.17 -33.43
CA ALA A 21 20.22 21.70 -32.50
C ALA A 21 21.30 22.51 -33.24
N SER A 22 21.55 23.73 -32.75
CA SER A 22 22.64 24.60 -33.21
C SER A 22 24.03 24.04 -32.85
N ALA A 23 25.09 24.54 -33.50
CA ALA A 23 26.46 24.09 -33.24
C ALA A 23 26.87 24.25 -31.75
N GLN A 24 26.42 25.33 -31.11
CA GLN A 24 26.67 25.58 -29.69
C GLN A 24 25.92 24.60 -28.78
N GLU A 25 24.67 24.27 -29.11
CA GLU A 25 23.86 23.28 -28.38
C GLU A 25 24.41 21.86 -28.54
N GLN A 26 24.94 21.51 -29.72
CA GLN A 26 25.60 20.22 -29.96
C GLN A 26 26.87 20.08 -29.12
N GLU A 27 27.69 21.12 -29.05
CA GLU A 27 28.90 21.13 -28.22
C GLU A 27 28.56 20.94 -26.73
N GLN A 28 27.52 21.64 -26.24
CA GLN A 28 27.03 21.48 -24.87
C GLN A 28 26.52 20.06 -24.60
N LEU A 29 25.80 19.46 -25.55
CA LEU A 29 25.30 18.10 -25.43
C LEU A 29 26.44 17.09 -25.38
N PHE A 30 27.43 17.19 -26.26
CA PHE A 30 28.57 16.27 -26.28
C PHE A 30 29.48 16.43 -25.06
N ALA A 31 29.68 17.66 -24.56
CA ALA A 31 30.37 17.88 -23.30
C ALA A 31 29.67 17.18 -22.14
N TRP A 32 28.34 17.22 -22.10
CA TRP A 32 27.54 16.55 -21.07
C TRP A 32 27.56 15.01 -21.21
N ILE A 33 27.42 14.47 -22.43
CA ILE A 33 27.50 13.02 -22.71
C ILE A 33 28.86 12.48 -22.28
N ASN A 34 29.95 13.20 -22.55
CA ASN A 34 31.30 12.76 -22.25
C ASN A 34 31.72 13.02 -20.78
N SER A 35 30.90 13.70 -19.99
CA SER A 35 31.22 14.01 -18.59
C SER A 35 31.03 12.84 -17.62
N ASN A 36 30.18 11.86 -17.94
CA ASN A 36 29.93 10.68 -17.10
C ASN A 36 29.24 9.55 -17.90
N GLU A 37 29.57 8.30 -17.57
CA GLU A 37 28.99 7.08 -18.14
C GLU A 37 27.46 7.02 -17.98
N THR A 38 26.92 7.50 -16.85
CA THR A 38 25.45 7.55 -16.64
C THR A 38 24.73 8.46 -17.65
N ASN A 39 25.37 9.54 -18.10
CA ASN A 39 24.78 10.46 -19.08
C ASN A 39 24.81 9.85 -20.49
N ARG A 40 25.89 9.13 -20.81
CA ARG A 40 26.02 8.36 -22.05
C ARG A 40 24.92 7.30 -22.15
N GLN A 41 24.71 6.52 -21.10
CA GLN A 41 23.65 5.51 -21.06
C GLN A 41 22.25 6.12 -21.21
N PHE A 42 21.98 7.24 -20.55
CA PHE A 42 20.70 7.95 -20.70
C PHE A 42 20.48 8.46 -22.13
N PHE A 43 21.52 9.03 -22.76
CA PHE A 43 21.44 9.47 -24.15
C PHE A 43 21.17 8.29 -25.10
N GLU A 44 21.84 7.16 -24.90
CA GLU A 44 21.65 5.94 -25.70
C GLU A 44 20.23 5.38 -25.56
N GLU A 45 19.65 5.39 -24.35
CA GLU A 45 18.28 4.95 -24.09
C GLU A 45 17.24 5.82 -24.83
N VAL A 46 17.42 7.14 -24.77
CA VAL A 46 16.54 8.09 -25.47
C VAL A 46 16.70 7.99 -26.99
N GLN A 47 17.94 7.85 -27.48
CA GLN A 47 18.21 7.66 -28.90
C GLN A 47 17.58 6.35 -29.42
N HIS A 48 17.69 5.26 -28.66
CA HIS A 48 17.08 3.98 -29.02
C HIS A 48 15.55 4.08 -29.07
N THR A 49 14.93 4.75 -28.09
CA THR A 49 13.48 5.02 -28.08
C THR A 49 13.05 5.87 -29.27
N TRP A 50 13.83 6.89 -29.63
CA TRP A 50 13.59 7.75 -30.79
C TRP A 50 13.67 6.98 -32.12
N GLN A 51 14.62 6.05 -32.24
CA GLN A 51 14.75 5.19 -33.42
C GLN A 51 13.58 4.22 -33.55
N LEU A 52 13.11 3.62 -32.45
CA LEU A 52 11.93 2.75 -32.43
C LEU A 52 10.63 3.50 -32.74
N ALA A 53 10.53 4.76 -32.32
CA ALA A 53 9.36 5.61 -32.51
C ALA A 53 9.28 6.25 -33.91
N ARG A 54 10.33 6.14 -34.74
CA ARG A 54 10.37 6.77 -36.08
C ARG A 54 9.52 5.98 -37.07
N PRO A 55 8.32 6.46 -37.48
CA PRO A 55 7.58 5.84 -38.57
C PRO A 55 8.34 6.11 -39.86
N ALA A 56 8.38 5.12 -40.75
CA ALA A 56 8.77 5.37 -42.14
C ALA A 56 7.85 6.48 -42.70
N ALA A 57 8.44 7.59 -43.12
CA ALA A 57 7.81 8.83 -43.58
C ALA A 57 7.24 9.75 -42.48
N LEU A 58 8.13 10.53 -41.84
CA LEU A 58 7.75 11.89 -41.43
C LEU A 58 7.40 12.68 -42.71
N PRO A 59 6.27 13.41 -42.76
CA PRO A 59 6.06 14.40 -43.83
C PRO A 59 7.22 15.40 -43.78
N PRO A 60 7.66 15.94 -44.94
CA PRO A 60 8.75 16.90 -44.97
C PRO A 60 8.44 18.09 -44.05
N PRO A 61 9.46 18.72 -43.44
CA PRO A 61 9.26 19.88 -42.59
C PRO A 61 8.43 20.91 -43.35
N PHE A 62 7.42 21.46 -42.68
CA PHE A 62 6.54 22.47 -43.24
C PHE A 62 7.39 23.69 -43.66
N ARG A 63 7.73 23.73 -44.95
CA ARG A 63 8.25 24.93 -45.60
C ARG A 63 7.05 25.75 -46.01
N ALA A 64 6.57 26.59 -45.10
CA ALA A 64 5.81 27.75 -45.53
C ALA A 64 6.72 28.53 -46.48
N ASP A 65 6.28 28.68 -47.72
CA ASP A 65 6.84 29.64 -48.65
C ASP A 65 6.61 31.05 -48.06
N LEU A 66 7.56 31.47 -47.23
CA LEU A 66 7.48 32.70 -46.47
C LEU A 66 7.52 33.90 -47.43
N GLU A 67 8.18 33.78 -48.60
CA GLU A 67 8.23 34.85 -49.60
C GLU A 67 6.86 35.14 -50.22
N THR A 68 6.08 34.11 -50.55
CA THR A 68 4.70 34.32 -51.04
C THR A 68 3.74 34.81 -49.95
N ALA A 69 4.01 34.48 -48.68
CA ALA A 69 3.26 34.98 -47.54
C ALA A 69 3.58 36.45 -47.22
N TRP A 70 4.85 36.86 -47.30
CA TRP A 70 5.29 38.26 -47.11
C TRP A 70 4.88 39.17 -48.27
N ALA A 71 4.89 38.69 -49.51
CA ALA A 71 4.40 39.44 -50.68
C ALA A 71 2.90 39.79 -50.58
N LYS A 72 2.09 38.92 -49.95
CA LYS A 72 0.66 39.20 -49.68
C LYS A 72 0.46 40.22 -48.57
N ILE A 73 1.38 40.32 -47.61
CA ILE A 73 1.33 41.27 -46.49
C ILE A 73 1.81 42.66 -46.94
N ASP A 74 2.86 42.76 -47.75
CA ASP A 74 3.35 44.05 -48.29
C ASP A 74 2.39 44.69 -49.30
N SER A 75 1.67 43.85 -50.07
CA SER A 75 0.58 44.33 -50.94
C SER A 75 -0.65 44.84 -50.16
N ALA A 76 -0.74 44.55 -48.86
CA ALA A 76 -1.84 44.93 -47.98
C ALA A 76 -1.55 46.15 -47.07
N THR A 77 -0.33 46.70 -47.08
CA THR A 77 0.05 47.89 -46.27
C THR A 77 0.39 49.14 -47.08
N SER A 78 0.43 49.05 -48.42
CA SER A 78 0.65 50.23 -49.27
C SER A 78 -0.69 50.86 -49.68
N SER A 79 -1.14 51.88 -48.94
CA SER A 79 -2.24 52.76 -49.39
C SER A 79 -1.75 53.71 -50.49
N PRO A 80 -2.35 53.75 -51.69
CA PRO A 80 -2.28 54.91 -52.58
C PRO A 80 -3.30 55.97 -52.12
N PRO A 81 -3.06 57.27 -52.38
CA PRO A 81 -3.90 58.33 -51.85
C PRO A 81 -5.27 58.40 -52.54
N ALA A 82 -6.23 58.85 -51.74
CA ALA A 82 -7.64 59.09 -52.00
C ALA A 82 -8.03 59.49 -53.44
N LYS A 83 -8.98 58.75 -54.01
CA LYS A 83 -9.91 59.27 -55.04
C LYS A 83 -11.36 59.15 -54.55
N LYS A 84 -12.11 60.23 -54.80
CA LYS A 84 -13.43 60.56 -54.27
C LYS A 84 -14.56 59.76 -54.93
N ARG A 85 -15.48 59.21 -54.10
CA ARG A 85 -16.95 59.02 -54.28
C ARG A 85 -17.45 58.12 -55.44
N PRO A 86 -18.70 57.56 -55.42
CA PRO A 86 -19.85 57.93 -54.59
C PRO A 86 -20.54 56.77 -53.82
N ALA A 87 -21.53 57.18 -53.03
CA ALA A 87 -22.38 56.35 -52.18
C ALA A 87 -23.12 55.24 -52.95
N GLY A 88 -23.18 54.04 -52.37
CA GLY A 88 -23.92 52.91 -52.93
C GLY A 88 -24.19 51.80 -51.91
N LYS A 89 -25.31 51.94 -51.21
CA LYS A 89 -26.15 50.92 -50.55
C LYS A 89 -25.46 49.85 -49.67
N THR A 90 -25.67 50.00 -48.36
CA THR A 90 -25.41 48.98 -47.34
C THR A 90 -26.34 47.77 -47.53
N PHE A 91 -25.77 46.61 -47.89
CA PHE A 91 -26.42 45.32 -47.63
C PHE A 91 -25.92 44.76 -46.30
N ARG A 92 -26.79 44.91 -45.31
CA ARG A 92 -26.69 44.33 -43.98
C ARG A 92 -27.06 42.84 -44.08
N ILE A 93 -26.06 41.95 -44.03
CA ILE A 93 -26.30 40.51 -43.81
C ILE A 93 -25.79 40.13 -42.42
N TRP A 94 -26.72 39.55 -41.68
CA TRP A 94 -26.65 39.20 -40.27
C TRP A 94 -25.66 38.08 -39.92
N LYS A 95 -25.05 38.27 -38.74
CA LYS A 95 -24.39 37.28 -37.89
C LYS A 95 -25.33 36.08 -37.62
N LYS A 96 -25.10 34.91 -38.24
CA LYS A 96 -25.72 33.63 -37.84
C LYS A 96 -24.81 32.39 -37.98
N THR A 97 -23.49 32.57 -38.06
CA THR A 97 -22.54 31.44 -38.18
C THR A 97 -21.71 31.16 -36.93
N THR A 98 -21.63 32.10 -35.97
CA THR A 98 -20.85 31.91 -34.73
C THR A 98 -21.56 31.10 -33.65
N ALA A 99 -22.90 30.99 -33.66
CA ALA A 99 -23.62 30.24 -32.64
C ALA A 99 -23.51 28.70 -32.82
N ARG A 100 -23.34 28.22 -34.07
CA ARG A 100 -23.27 26.78 -34.38
C ARG A 100 -21.90 26.18 -34.07
N SER A 101 -20.82 26.95 -34.24
CA SER A 101 -19.46 26.50 -33.91
C SER A 101 -19.22 26.39 -32.40
N ILE A 102 -19.82 27.29 -31.61
CA ILE A 102 -19.74 27.26 -30.15
C ILE A 102 -20.48 26.03 -29.58
N ALA A 103 -21.64 25.69 -30.13
CA ALA A 103 -22.41 24.53 -29.68
C ALA A 103 -21.68 23.20 -29.92
N ALA A 104 -20.98 23.05 -31.07
CA ALA A 104 -20.21 21.85 -31.38
C ALA A 104 -19.00 21.66 -30.45
N ALA A 105 -18.30 22.74 -30.12
CA ALA A 105 -17.18 22.69 -29.17
C ALA A 105 -17.66 22.29 -27.77
N LEU A 106 -18.79 22.84 -27.29
CA LEU A 106 -19.38 22.48 -26.00
C LEU A 106 -19.78 21.00 -25.94
N LEU A 107 -20.39 20.45 -26.99
CA LEU A 107 -20.73 19.03 -27.05
C LEU A 107 -19.49 18.13 -27.02
N LEU A 108 -18.39 18.57 -27.63
CA LEU A 108 -17.12 17.83 -27.65
C LEU A 108 -16.45 17.86 -26.26
N PHE A 109 -16.43 19.02 -25.59
CA PHE A 109 -15.96 19.11 -24.20
C PHE A 109 -16.83 18.33 -23.22
N ILE A 110 -18.15 18.36 -23.39
CA ILE A 110 -19.08 17.54 -22.59
C ILE A 110 -18.84 16.05 -22.88
N GLY A 111 -18.66 15.67 -24.15
CA GLY A 111 -18.37 14.28 -24.53
C GLY A 111 -17.06 13.77 -23.94
N VAL A 112 -15.99 14.55 -24.02
CA VAL A 112 -14.69 14.23 -23.40
C VAL A 112 -14.80 14.22 -21.88
N GLY A 113 -15.53 15.17 -21.28
CA GLY A 113 -15.77 15.22 -19.85
C GLY A 113 -16.56 14.01 -19.35
N LEU A 114 -17.62 13.61 -20.06
CA LEU A 114 -18.42 12.43 -19.77
C LEU A 114 -17.62 11.14 -19.99
N TRP A 115 -16.78 11.07 -21.04
CA TRP A 115 -15.87 9.95 -21.27
C TRP A 115 -14.81 9.83 -20.17
N TRP A 116 -14.27 10.97 -19.70
CA TRP A 116 -13.32 11.00 -18.58
C TRP A 116 -13.97 10.65 -17.24
N LEU A 117 -15.22 11.08 -17.01
CA LEU A 117 -16.03 10.69 -15.86
C LEU A 117 -16.41 9.20 -15.93
N ALA A 118 -16.74 8.67 -17.10
CA ALA A 118 -17.05 7.25 -17.30
C ALA A 118 -15.81 6.34 -17.16
N GLN A 119 -14.60 6.90 -17.33
CA GLN A 119 -13.35 6.20 -17.03
C GLN A 119 -12.97 6.20 -15.56
N ARG A 120 -13.68 6.94 -14.69
CA ARG A 120 -13.58 6.72 -13.25
C ARG A 120 -14.31 5.41 -12.96
N GLY A 121 -13.56 4.31 -12.99
CA GLY A 121 -14.08 2.98 -12.71
C GLY A 121 -14.89 2.98 -11.41
N GLU A 122 -16.04 2.32 -11.43
CA GLU A 122 -16.78 1.98 -10.22
C GLU A 122 -15.80 1.36 -9.21
N PRO A 123 -15.82 1.79 -7.92
CA PRO A 123 -14.98 1.16 -6.92
C PRO A 123 -15.26 -0.33 -6.91
N ALA A 124 -14.22 -1.14 -7.10
CA ALA A 124 -14.38 -2.58 -7.24
C ALA A 124 -15.18 -3.13 -6.03
N PRO A 125 -16.17 -4.00 -6.27
CA PRO A 125 -16.98 -4.56 -5.19
C PRO A 125 -16.07 -5.25 -4.18
N TRP A 126 -16.31 -5.02 -2.89
CA TRP A 126 -15.52 -5.65 -1.83
C TRP A 126 -16.05 -7.05 -1.56
N THR A 127 -15.13 -8.01 -1.47
CA THR A 127 -15.41 -9.36 -0.98
C THR A 127 -15.11 -9.41 0.52
N THR A 128 -15.99 -10.05 1.30
CA THR A 128 -15.82 -10.21 2.74
C THR A 128 -15.77 -11.69 3.11
N LEU A 129 -14.71 -12.07 3.82
CA LEU A 129 -14.58 -13.34 4.53
C LEU A 129 -14.93 -13.09 5.99
N GLN A 130 -15.67 -14.02 6.59
CA GLN A 130 -16.07 -13.94 7.98
C GLN A 130 -16.05 -15.32 8.62
N THR A 131 -15.66 -15.37 9.89
CA THR A 131 -15.76 -16.53 10.78
C THR A 131 -16.69 -16.23 11.96
N THR A 132 -17.33 -17.27 12.47
CA THR A 132 -18.14 -17.25 13.70
C THR A 132 -17.31 -17.69 14.92
N ALA A 133 -17.95 -17.83 16.09
CA ALA A 133 -17.28 -18.36 17.28
C ALA A 133 -16.84 -19.82 17.04
N ASP A 134 -15.67 -20.20 17.55
CA ASP A 134 -15.07 -21.53 17.36
C ASP A 134 -14.79 -21.92 15.89
N GLU A 135 -14.88 -20.98 14.94
CA GLU A 135 -14.63 -21.22 13.52
C GLU A 135 -13.28 -20.63 13.09
N LYS A 136 -12.46 -21.43 12.41
CA LYS A 136 -11.24 -20.96 11.74
C LYS A 136 -11.38 -21.19 10.24
N ARG A 137 -10.84 -20.28 9.43
CA ARG A 137 -10.97 -20.35 7.98
C ARG A 137 -9.67 -20.00 7.28
N GLU A 138 -9.30 -20.81 6.30
CA GLU A 138 -8.19 -20.51 5.38
C GLU A 138 -8.74 -20.00 4.04
N ALA A 139 -8.04 -19.05 3.44
CA ALA A 139 -8.35 -18.53 2.12
C ALA A 139 -7.10 -18.07 1.37
N THR A 140 -7.18 -18.08 0.04
CA THR A 140 -6.17 -17.51 -0.85
C THR A 140 -6.69 -16.19 -1.42
N LEU A 141 -5.90 -15.13 -1.29
CA LEU A 141 -6.21 -13.80 -1.83
C LEU A 141 -5.89 -13.73 -3.34
N PRO A 142 -6.42 -12.72 -4.06
CA PRO A 142 -6.23 -12.61 -5.51
C PRO A 142 -4.77 -12.46 -5.96
N ASP A 143 -3.86 -12.00 -5.08
CA ASP A 143 -2.42 -11.91 -5.35
C ASP A 143 -1.64 -13.20 -5.05
N GLY A 144 -2.33 -14.27 -4.64
CA GLY A 144 -1.73 -15.54 -4.24
C GLY A 144 -1.22 -15.57 -2.80
N SER A 145 -1.44 -14.52 -2.01
CA SER A 145 -1.16 -14.53 -0.57
C SER A 145 -2.14 -15.45 0.17
N GLN A 146 -1.66 -16.13 1.20
CA GLN A 146 -2.48 -17.01 2.04
C GLN A 146 -2.90 -16.28 3.33
N VAL A 147 -4.13 -16.50 3.76
CA VAL A 147 -4.65 -15.94 5.00
C VAL A 147 -5.43 -16.99 5.79
N TRP A 148 -5.16 -17.05 7.10
CA TRP A 148 -5.92 -17.81 8.07
C TRP A 148 -6.64 -16.82 8.97
N LEU A 149 -7.96 -16.95 9.06
CA LEU A 149 -8.81 -16.18 9.96
C LEU A 149 -9.04 -17.02 11.22
N ASN A 150 -8.82 -16.41 12.38
CA ASN A 150 -9.23 -16.96 13.66
C ASN A 150 -10.75 -16.78 13.83
N GLU A 151 -11.31 -17.18 14.97
CA GLU A 151 -12.72 -16.99 15.28
C GLU A 151 -13.14 -15.51 15.30
N ASN A 152 -14.44 -15.26 15.13
CA ASN A 152 -15.03 -13.91 15.22
C ASN A 152 -14.29 -12.84 14.41
N THR A 153 -13.77 -13.23 13.24
CA THR A 153 -12.89 -12.39 12.40
C THR A 153 -13.60 -12.05 11.11
N ARG A 154 -13.49 -10.78 10.69
CA ARG A 154 -13.97 -10.26 9.42
C ARG A 154 -12.79 -9.68 8.65
N LEU A 155 -12.58 -10.18 7.45
CA LEU A 155 -11.58 -9.67 6.51
C LEU A 155 -12.29 -9.24 5.24
N SER A 156 -12.02 -8.03 4.75
CA SER A 156 -12.60 -7.54 3.49
C SER A 156 -11.52 -7.02 2.54
N TYR A 157 -11.66 -7.31 1.25
CA TYR A 157 -10.72 -6.90 0.21
C TYR A 157 -11.45 -6.54 -1.10
N PRO A 158 -10.92 -5.63 -1.91
CA PRO A 158 -11.53 -5.28 -3.20
C PRO A 158 -11.41 -6.45 -4.20
N ALA A 159 -12.43 -6.63 -5.04
CA ALA A 159 -12.39 -7.63 -6.11
C ALA A 159 -11.27 -7.35 -7.13
N ASN A 160 -10.97 -6.06 -7.37
CA ASN A 160 -9.78 -5.65 -8.08
C ASN A 160 -8.66 -5.40 -7.07
N PHE A 161 -7.72 -6.33 -6.97
CA PHE A 161 -6.61 -6.31 -6.01
C PHE A 161 -5.36 -5.57 -6.55
N ASP A 162 -5.57 -4.64 -7.49
CA ASP A 162 -4.53 -3.79 -8.07
C ASP A 162 -3.77 -3.01 -7.00
N GLU A 163 -4.51 -2.48 -6.03
CA GLU A 163 -4.02 -2.03 -4.73
C GLU A 163 -4.20 -3.19 -3.74
N ARG A 164 -3.09 -3.74 -3.21
CA ARG A 164 -3.10 -4.88 -2.29
C ARG A 164 -3.54 -4.45 -0.89
N THR A 165 -4.75 -3.93 -0.80
CA THR A 165 -5.31 -3.28 0.38
C THR A 165 -6.45 -4.11 0.95
N ILE A 166 -6.41 -4.39 2.24
CA ILE A 166 -7.46 -5.12 2.94
C ILE A 166 -7.89 -4.39 4.23
N ARG A 167 -9.07 -4.74 4.73
CA ARG A 167 -9.57 -4.34 6.05
C ARG A 167 -9.74 -5.57 6.92
N LEU A 168 -9.27 -5.50 8.16
CA LEU A 168 -9.35 -6.59 9.13
C LEU A 168 -9.96 -6.12 10.45
N GLU A 169 -10.92 -6.91 10.95
CA GLU A 169 -11.45 -6.86 12.30
C GLU A 169 -11.36 -8.26 12.90
N GLY A 170 -10.65 -8.45 14.01
CA GLY A 170 -10.40 -9.77 14.59
C GLY A 170 -8.94 -10.18 14.50
N GLU A 171 -8.66 -11.47 14.33
CA GLU A 171 -7.30 -11.99 14.28
C GLU A 171 -7.06 -12.84 13.04
N ALA A 172 -5.97 -12.55 12.32
CA ALA A 172 -5.60 -13.30 11.14
C ALA A 172 -4.09 -13.44 11.01
N PHE A 173 -3.66 -14.59 10.49
CA PHE A 173 -2.29 -14.83 10.08
C PHE A 173 -2.18 -14.70 8.57
N PHE A 174 -1.12 -14.04 8.10
CA PHE A 174 -0.87 -13.76 6.70
C PHE A 174 0.46 -14.35 6.26
N GLU A 175 0.48 -14.96 5.08
CA GLU A 175 1.69 -15.25 4.31
C GLU A 175 1.59 -14.47 3.01
N VAL A 176 2.19 -13.28 3.00
CA VAL A 176 2.07 -12.34 1.89
C VAL A 176 3.12 -12.61 0.83
N GLN A 177 2.69 -12.70 -0.43
CA GLN A 177 3.58 -12.85 -1.57
C GLN A 177 4.49 -11.63 -1.73
N HIS A 178 5.79 -11.88 -1.92
CA HIS A 178 6.79 -10.83 -2.04
C HIS A 178 6.61 -10.02 -3.33
N ASN A 179 6.41 -8.71 -3.19
CA ASN A 179 6.35 -7.77 -4.30
C ASN A 179 6.73 -6.36 -3.82
N GLU A 180 7.95 -5.94 -4.15
CA GLU A 180 8.51 -4.64 -3.74
C GLU A 180 7.85 -3.44 -4.43
N LYS A 181 7.27 -3.65 -5.62
CA LYS A 181 6.69 -2.57 -6.43
C LYS A 181 5.26 -2.21 -6.01
N LYS A 182 4.57 -3.12 -5.32
CA LYS A 182 3.18 -2.93 -4.89
C LYS A 182 3.08 -3.34 -3.43
N PRO A 183 3.17 -2.46 -2.42
CA PRO A 183 3.05 -2.88 -1.02
C PRO A 183 1.69 -3.52 -0.69
N PHE A 184 1.63 -4.35 0.34
CA PHE A 184 0.40 -4.92 0.90
C PHE A 184 0.02 -4.16 2.17
N LEU A 185 -1.20 -3.63 2.22
CA LEU A 185 -1.70 -2.76 3.27
C LEU A 185 -2.88 -3.41 4.00
N ILE A 186 -2.79 -3.47 5.33
CA ILE A 186 -3.87 -3.95 6.20
C ILE A 186 -4.33 -2.80 7.07
N TYR A 187 -5.59 -2.42 6.92
CA TYR A 187 -6.24 -1.43 7.76
C TYR A 187 -7.00 -2.14 8.89
N CYS A 188 -6.65 -1.80 10.13
CA CYS A 188 -7.31 -2.30 11.33
C CYS A 188 -7.57 -1.13 12.28
N LYS A 189 -8.83 -0.69 12.44
CA LYS A 189 -9.17 0.51 13.23
C LYS A 189 -8.28 1.73 12.83
N GLU A 190 -7.47 2.22 13.77
CA GLU A 190 -6.53 3.33 13.61
C GLU A 190 -5.14 2.87 13.19
N ALA A 191 -4.90 1.58 12.97
CA ALA A 191 -3.62 1.03 12.55
C ALA A 191 -3.57 0.74 11.04
N THR A 192 -2.43 1.03 10.45
CA THR A 192 -2.05 0.54 9.12
C THR A 192 -0.81 -0.33 9.26
N THR A 193 -0.90 -1.55 8.74
CA THR A 193 0.21 -2.49 8.64
C THR A 193 0.63 -2.60 7.18
N THR A 194 1.89 -2.28 6.89
CA THR A 194 2.44 -2.29 5.53
C THR A 194 3.57 -3.30 5.41
N VAL A 195 3.50 -4.17 4.41
CA VAL A 195 4.50 -5.21 4.12
C VAL A 195 4.80 -5.32 2.64
N LEU A 196 5.96 -5.90 2.30
CA LEU A 196 6.33 -6.20 0.92
C LEU A 196 6.24 -7.70 0.61
N GLY A 197 6.49 -8.56 1.60
CA GLY A 197 6.47 -10.01 1.54
C GLY A 197 6.91 -10.56 2.89
N THR A 198 5.97 -11.04 3.69
CA THR A 198 6.17 -11.23 5.15
C THR A 198 5.14 -12.23 5.64
N SER A 199 5.55 -13.08 6.59
CA SER A 199 4.65 -13.94 7.36
C SER A 199 4.43 -13.35 8.74
N PHE A 200 3.18 -13.06 9.11
CA PHE A 200 2.89 -12.33 10.35
C PHE A 200 1.44 -12.54 10.81
N ASN A 201 1.21 -12.39 12.13
CA ASN A 201 -0.10 -12.38 12.75
C ASN A 201 -0.54 -10.93 13.04
N VAL A 202 -1.80 -10.62 12.79
CA VAL A 202 -2.43 -9.35 13.22
C VAL A 202 -3.62 -9.68 14.12
N ARG A 203 -3.61 -9.16 15.34
CA ARG A 203 -4.72 -9.23 16.29
C ARG A 203 -5.27 -7.82 16.53
N ALA A 204 -6.51 -7.59 16.10
CA ALA A 204 -7.17 -6.29 16.13
C ALA A 204 -8.68 -6.45 16.40
N TYR A 205 -9.06 -7.12 17.48
CA TYR A 205 -10.46 -7.28 17.83
C TYR A 205 -11.12 -5.92 18.16
N PRO A 206 -12.35 -5.65 17.69
CA PRO A 206 -13.07 -4.40 17.95
C PRO A 206 -13.15 -4.00 19.43
N LYS A 207 -13.33 -4.98 20.32
CA LYS A 207 -13.47 -4.79 21.77
C LYS A 207 -12.14 -4.60 22.51
N GLU A 208 -11.00 -4.86 21.88
CA GLU A 208 -9.68 -4.72 22.50
C GLU A 208 -9.14 -3.30 22.35
N GLU A 209 -8.43 -2.83 23.38
CA GLU A 209 -7.84 -1.48 23.42
C GLU A 209 -6.44 -1.41 22.80
N ARG A 210 -5.92 -2.56 22.36
CA ARG A 210 -4.62 -2.68 21.71
C ARG A 210 -4.74 -3.48 20.41
N ILE A 211 -3.83 -3.19 19.50
CA ILE A 211 -3.61 -3.97 18.27
C ILE A 211 -2.20 -4.55 18.36
N GLU A 212 -2.07 -5.83 18.10
CA GLU A 212 -0.79 -6.54 18.16
C GLU A 212 -0.47 -7.11 16.78
N VAL A 213 0.76 -6.86 16.31
CA VAL A 213 1.30 -7.43 15.07
C VAL A 213 2.57 -8.21 15.40
N THR A 214 2.55 -9.51 15.14
CA THR A 214 3.67 -10.41 15.46
C THR A 214 4.29 -10.93 14.17
N VAL A 215 5.59 -10.70 13.98
CA VAL A 215 6.26 -10.93 12.69
C VAL A 215 7.08 -12.21 12.72
N GLU A 216 6.72 -13.20 11.92
CA GLU A 216 7.45 -14.47 11.84
C GLU A 216 8.61 -14.40 10.83
N THR A 217 8.36 -13.87 9.63
CA THR A 217 9.39 -13.68 8.60
C THR A 217 9.30 -12.28 8.01
N GLY A 218 10.42 -11.73 7.53
CA GLY A 218 10.44 -10.41 6.90
C GLY A 218 10.39 -9.24 7.89
N LYS A 219 9.73 -8.15 7.49
CA LYS A 219 9.60 -6.92 8.27
C LYS A 219 8.25 -6.27 8.01
N VAL A 220 7.66 -5.76 9.08
CA VAL A 220 6.41 -4.99 9.03
C VAL A 220 6.68 -3.53 9.35
N ALA A 221 6.09 -2.62 8.58
CA ALA A 221 5.95 -1.23 8.98
C ALA A 221 4.57 -1.03 9.63
N LEU A 222 4.56 -0.54 10.87
CA LEU A 222 3.35 -0.33 11.66
C LEU A 222 3.16 1.17 11.91
N THR A 223 2.01 1.71 11.51
CA THR A 223 1.72 3.15 11.57
C THR A 223 0.33 3.40 12.16
N LEU A 224 0.19 4.50 12.90
CA LEU A 224 -1.11 5.05 13.29
C LEU A 224 -1.66 5.93 12.15
N THR A 225 -2.79 5.53 11.59
CA THR A 225 -3.41 6.07 10.37
C THR A 225 -3.72 7.57 10.45
N GLN A 226 -3.87 8.13 11.66
CA GLN A 226 -4.23 9.53 11.89
C GLN A 226 -3.12 10.38 12.52
N ASN A 227 -1.90 9.86 12.63
CA ASN A 227 -0.76 10.60 13.18
C ASN A 227 0.38 10.66 12.15
N ASP A 228 1.04 11.81 12.05
CA ASP A 228 2.31 11.98 11.31
C ASP A 228 3.50 11.28 12.01
N THR A 229 3.22 10.34 12.91
CA THR A 229 4.24 9.53 13.55
C THR A 229 4.94 8.65 12.52
N PRO A 230 6.28 8.62 12.52
CA PRO A 230 7.02 7.76 11.62
C PRO A 230 6.64 6.28 11.84
N PRO A 231 6.67 5.45 10.78
CA PRO A 231 6.38 4.03 10.90
C PRO A 231 7.36 3.35 11.87
N VAL A 232 6.83 2.49 12.74
CA VAL A 232 7.64 1.60 13.57
C VAL A 232 7.93 0.33 12.78
N ILE A 233 9.21 0.04 12.56
CA ILE A 233 9.64 -1.19 11.89
C ILE A 233 9.72 -2.33 12.90
N VAL A 234 8.93 -3.37 12.66
CA VAL A 234 8.88 -4.60 13.44
C VAL A 234 9.57 -5.70 12.64
N PRO A 235 10.78 -6.13 13.03
CA PRO A 235 11.48 -7.24 12.37
C PRO A 235 10.90 -8.60 12.79
N ALA A 236 11.21 -9.62 11.99
CA ALA A 236 10.98 -11.02 12.35
C ALA A 236 11.46 -11.35 13.77
N GLY A 237 10.68 -12.19 14.47
CA GLY A 237 10.94 -12.60 15.84
C GLY A 237 10.44 -11.62 16.92
N THR A 238 9.77 -10.54 16.54
CA THR A 238 9.28 -9.50 17.47
C THR A 238 7.82 -9.13 17.23
N SER A 239 7.23 -8.40 18.19
CA SER A 239 5.88 -7.85 18.09
C SER A 239 5.89 -6.31 18.07
N GLY A 240 4.94 -5.72 17.35
CA GLY A 240 4.57 -4.32 17.44
C GLY A 240 3.18 -4.20 18.07
N ILE A 241 3.05 -3.32 19.06
CA ILE A 241 1.80 -3.07 19.76
C ILE A 241 1.40 -1.61 19.55
N ILE A 242 0.16 -1.41 19.12
CA ILE A 242 -0.49 -0.10 19.13
C ILE A 242 -1.45 -0.06 20.31
N PHE A 243 -1.23 0.90 21.20
CA PHE A 243 -2.15 1.26 22.26
C PHE A 243 -3.08 2.37 21.76
N ILE A 244 -4.35 2.06 21.57
CA ILE A 244 -5.30 2.91 20.84
C ILE A 244 -5.58 4.20 21.61
N LYS A 245 -5.85 4.10 22.93
CA LYS A 245 -6.16 5.27 23.77
C LYS A 245 -4.98 6.23 23.89
N GLU A 246 -3.79 5.68 24.05
CA GLU A 246 -2.54 6.40 24.22
C GLU A 246 -1.98 6.92 22.89
N LYS A 247 -2.56 6.49 21.75
CA LYS A 247 -2.05 6.75 20.39
C LYS A 247 -0.55 6.49 20.29
N LYS A 248 -0.12 5.39 20.87
CA LYS A 248 1.30 5.02 21.00
C LYS A 248 1.57 3.72 20.28
N VAL A 249 2.65 3.70 19.51
CA VAL A 249 3.19 2.49 18.89
C VAL A 249 4.47 2.09 19.64
N VAL A 250 4.56 0.83 20.03
CA VAL A 250 5.71 0.28 20.77
C VAL A 250 6.15 -1.00 20.08
N ARG A 251 7.46 -1.16 19.90
CA ARG A 251 8.04 -2.46 19.55
C ARG A 251 8.36 -3.21 20.83
N GLU A 252 7.80 -4.39 20.99
CA GLU A 252 8.14 -5.30 22.07
C GLU A 252 9.26 -6.22 21.60
N GLN A 253 10.37 -6.25 22.34
CA GLN A 253 11.53 -7.10 22.01
C GLN A 253 11.33 -8.56 22.46
N LYS A 254 10.17 -8.90 23.03
CA LYS A 254 9.92 -10.23 23.56
C LYS A 254 9.70 -11.23 22.42
N LYS A 255 10.33 -12.41 22.56
CA LYS A 255 10.21 -13.55 21.65
C LYS A 255 8.75 -13.96 21.49
N ILE A 256 8.41 -14.34 20.26
CA ILE A 256 7.12 -14.87 19.83
C ILE A 256 6.87 -16.18 20.56
N GLY A 257 6.15 -16.14 21.68
CA GLY A 257 5.82 -17.36 22.43
C GLY A 257 4.68 -18.13 21.77
N ASN A 258 3.53 -17.46 21.57
CA ASN A 258 2.26 -18.14 21.29
C ASN A 258 1.29 -17.36 20.39
N ALA A 259 1.72 -16.29 19.72
CA ALA A 259 0.83 -15.45 18.90
C ALA A 259 0.16 -16.23 17.75
N THR A 260 0.85 -17.24 17.21
CA THR A 260 0.36 -18.09 16.12
C THR A 260 -0.09 -19.47 16.61
N ALA A 261 -0.10 -19.71 17.92
CA ALA A 261 -0.46 -21.01 18.50
C ALA A 261 -1.85 -21.46 18.03
N TRP A 262 -2.80 -20.52 17.90
CA TRP A 262 -4.15 -20.81 17.44
C TRP A 262 -4.18 -21.40 16.03
N LYS A 263 -3.21 -21.06 15.17
CA LYS A 263 -3.01 -21.62 13.83
C LYS A 263 -2.29 -22.97 13.91
N THR A 264 -1.16 -23.03 14.63
CA THR A 264 -0.26 -24.20 14.61
C THR A 264 -0.70 -25.34 15.52
N GLY A 265 -1.56 -25.06 16.51
CA GLY A 265 -1.86 -26.00 17.58
C GLY A 265 -0.76 -26.14 18.63
N ARG A 266 0.31 -25.33 18.54
CA ARG A 266 1.50 -25.47 19.37
C ARG A 266 1.64 -24.31 20.34
N LEU A 267 1.70 -24.62 21.63
CA LEU A 267 2.03 -23.68 22.70
C LEU A 267 3.48 -23.86 23.14
N GLN A 268 4.21 -22.78 23.34
CA GLN A 268 5.59 -22.77 23.82
C GLN A 268 5.81 -21.71 24.89
N PHE A 269 6.47 -22.10 25.96
CA PHE A 269 6.84 -21.25 27.10
C PHE A 269 8.34 -21.41 27.36
N GLU A 270 9.05 -20.30 27.52
CA GLU A 270 10.49 -20.25 27.78
C GLU A 270 10.73 -19.27 28.93
N GLU A 271 11.00 -19.80 30.13
CA GLU A 271 11.20 -19.04 31.36
C GLU A 271 10.07 -18.02 31.64
N GLU A 272 8.84 -18.40 31.29
CA GLU A 272 7.70 -17.50 31.30
C GLU A 272 7.02 -17.52 32.68
N PRO A 273 6.77 -16.36 33.33
CA PRO A 273 6.01 -16.34 34.57
C PRO A 273 4.62 -16.93 34.38
N MET A 274 4.18 -17.76 35.33
CA MET A 274 2.88 -18.43 35.30
C MET A 274 1.71 -17.49 35.10
N LYS A 275 1.80 -16.22 35.53
CA LYS A 275 0.82 -15.17 35.19
C LYS A 275 0.56 -15.07 33.69
N ASN A 276 1.61 -15.07 32.89
CA ASN A 276 1.53 -14.93 31.44
C ASN A 276 1.20 -16.27 30.76
N VAL A 277 1.66 -17.40 31.35
CA VAL A 277 1.25 -18.75 30.92
C VAL A 277 -0.27 -18.90 31.05
N ILE A 278 -0.83 -18.57 32.22
CA ILE A 278 -2.27 -18.64 32.50
C ILE A 278 -3.04 -17.73 31.54
N ALA A 279 -2.64 -16.47 31.40
CA ALA A 279 -3.29 -15.55 30.46
C ALA A 279 -3.25 -16.06 29.01
N THR A 280 -2.17 -16.75 28.62
CA THR A 280 -2.06 -17.39 27.31
C THR A 280 -3.03 -18.56 27.17
N LEU A 281 -3.13 -19.43 28.17
CA LEU A 281 -4.03 -20.58 28.19
C LEU A 281 -5.51 -20.15 28.20
N GLU A 282 -5.87 -19.16 29.03
CA GLU A 282 -7.21 -18.57 29.06
C GLU A 282 -7.62 -18.07 27.68
N ARG A 283 -6.72 -17.35 27.01
CA ARG A 283 -6.94 -16.84 25.65
C ARG A 283 -7.02 -17.96 24.61
N TYR A 284 -6.13 -18.95 24.68
CA TYR A 284 -6.05 -20.03 23.70
C TYR A 284 -7.25 -20.97 23.76
N PHE A 285 -7.75 -21.26 24.96
CA PHE A 285 -8.85 -22.19 25.20
C PHE A 285 -10.19 -21.49 25.50
N ALA A 286 -10.25 -20.16 25.38
CA ALA A 286 -11.44 -19.35 25.66
C ALA A 286 -12.11 -19.69 27.01
N THR A 287 -11.32 -19.77 28.08
CA THR A 287 -11.78 -20.15 29.44
C THR A 287 -11.23 -19.20 30.51
N THR A 288 -11.79 -19.25 31.71
CA THR A 288 -11.23 -18.60 32.90
C THR A 288 -10.45 -19.60 33.75
N ILE A 289 -9.31 -19.17 34.30
CA ILE A 289 -8.47 -19.93 35.22
C ILE A 289 -8.25 -19.07 36.47
N LYS A 290 -8.92 -19.44 37.57
CA LYS A 290 -8.77 -18.77 38.87
C LYS A 290 -7.59 -19.38 39.62
N VAL A 291 -6.78 -18.54 40.26
CA VAL A 291 -5.64 -18.98 41.08
C VAL A 291 -5.90 -18.58 42.52
N GLU A 292 -5.91 -19.55 43.44
CA GLU A 292 -6.16 -19.27 44.87
C GLU A 292 -4.92 -18.72 45.60
N ASN A 293 -3.74 -19.23 45.24
CA ASN A 293 -2.47 -18.79 45.81
C ASN A 293 -1.68 -17.97 44.80
N GLU A 294 -1.59 -16.65 45.03
CA GLU A 294 -0.91 -15.73 44.13
C GLU A 294 0.59 -16.02 43.95
N LEU A 295 1.23 -16.80 44.83
CA LEU A 295 2.61 -17.23 44.65
C LEU A 295 2.80 -18.05 43.38
N ILE A 296 1.77 -18.76 42.91
CA ILE A 296 1.81 -19.51 41.65
C ILE A 296 2.12 -18.58 40.49
N TYR A 297 1.63 -17.34 40.48
CA TYR A 297 1.84 -16.39 39.37
C TYR A 297 3.30 -16.05 39.10
N GLN A 298 4.17 -16.19 40.11
CA GLN A 298 5.58 -15.82 40.03
C GLN A 298 6.46 -16.95 39.54
N CYS A 299 5.93 -18.17 39.46
CA CYS A 299 6.71 -19.33 39.06
C CYS A 299 7.12 -19.25 37.59
N PRO A 300 8.42 -19.36 37.25
CA PRO A 300 8.84 -19.47 35.86
C PRO A 300 8.49 -20.87 35.33
N TYR A 301 8.07 -20.92 34.07
CA TYR A 301 7.71 -22.18 33.43
C TYR A 301 8.30 -22.25 32.02
N THR A 302 8.86 -23.43 31.71
CA THR A 302 9.44 -23.75 30.41
C THR A 302 8.90 -25.09 29.94
N SER A 303 8.14 -25.10 28.85
CA SER A 303 7.67 -26.32 28.19
C SER A 303 7.04 -25.99 26.84
N SER A 304 6.79 -27.01 26.03
CA SER A 304 5.97 -26.90 24.83
C SER A 304 4.89 -27.97 24.81
N PHE A 305 3.74 -27.63 24.23
CA PHE A 305 2.60 -28.52 24.08
C PHE A 305 2.12 -28.49 22.64
N ASP A 306 2.01 -29.66 22.02
CA ASP A 306 1.55 -29.83 20.65
C ASP A 306 0.14 -30.45 20.67
N GLN A 307 -0.86 -29.69 20.22
CA GLN A 307 -2.27 -30.10 20.11
C GLN A 307 -2.87 -30.70 21.39
N ALA A 308 -2.30 -30.36 22.56
CA ALA A 308 -2.72 -30.89 23.85
C ALA A 308 -3.99 -30.20 24.35
N ARG A 309 -4.77 -30.93 25.15
CA ARG A 309 -5.97 -30.37 25.79
C ARG A 309 -5.60 -29.58 27.05
N LEU A 310 -6.43 -28.61 27.42
CA LEU A 310 -6.15 -27.77 28.59
C LEU A 310 -6.03 -28.56 29.90
N ASP A 311 -6.87 -29.57 30.09
CA ASP A 311 -6.81 -30.46 31.27
C ASP A 311 -5.48 -31.20 31.37
N GLU A 312 -4.96 -31.71 30.25
CA GLU A 312 -3.64 -32.34 30.17
C GLU A 312 -2.51 -31.34 30.44
N ILE A 313 -2.60 -30.15 29.84
CA ILE A 313 -1.62 -29.07 30.05
C ILE A 313 -1.56 -28.69 31.54
N LEU A 314 -2.71 -28.41 32.16
CA LEU A 314 -2.77 -28.01 33.57
C LEU A 314 -2.29 -29.12 34.51
N LEU A 315 -2.53 -30.38 34.18
CA LEU A 315 -2.00 -31.53 34.92
C LEU A 315 -0.46 -31.55 34.88
N ILE A 316 0.13 -31.39 33.68
CA ILE A 316 1.58 -31.40 33.50
C ILE A 316 2.22 -30.18 34.18
N ILE A 317 1.66 -28.99 34.01
CA ILE A 317 2.17 -27.78 34.67
C ILE A 317 2.06 -27.94 36.19
N GLY A 318 0.92 -28.42 36.69
CA GLY A 318 0.67 -28.61 38.11
C GLY A 318 1.68 -29.54 38.77
N ALA A 319 2.03 -30.64 38.09
CA ALA A 319 3.06 -31.58 38.55
C ALA A 319 4.46 -30.95 38.67
N SER A 320 4.81 -30.02 37.78
CA SER A 320 6.11 -29.33 37.80
C SER A 320 6.15 -28.11 38.75
N VAL A 321 5.05 -27.38 38.85
CA VAL A 321 4.97 -26.10 39.58
C VAL A 321 4.46 -26.29 41.01
N GLY A 322 3.81 -27.42 41.35
CA GLY A 322 3.29 -27.65 42.71
C GLY A 322 1.89 -27.09 42.94
N PHE A 323 0.98 -27.29 41.98
CA PHE A 323 -0.45 -27.03 42.14
C PHE A 323 -1.30 -28.16 41.56
N GLU A 324 -2.55 -28.24 42.01
CA GLU A 324 -3.60 -29.07 41.44
C GLU A 324 -4.62 -28.18 40.70
N ALA A 325 -5.15 -28.69 39.59
CA ALA A 325 -6.17 -28.01 38.81
C ALA A 325 -7.50 -28.75 38.94
N SER A 326 -8.55 -28.04 39.31
CA SER A 326 -9.92 -28.57 39.36
C SER A 326 -10.81 -27.81 38.37
N LYS A 327 -11.72 -28.53 37.70
CA LYS A 327 -12.68 -27.95 36.75
C LYS A 327 -14.00 -27.65 37.45
N ASN A 328 -14.56 -26.46 37.23
CA ASN A 328 -15.88 -26.06 37.69
C ASN A 328 -16.74 -25.53 36.53
N ALA A 329 -17.93 -24.99 36.83
CA ALA A 329 -18.84 -24.45 35.82
C ALA A 329 -18.29 -23.22 35.08
N ASP A 330 -17.40 -22.46 35.71
CA ASP A 330 -16.86 -21.20 35.19
C ASP A 330 -15.47 -21.36 34.53
N GLY A 331 -14.87 -22.55 34.60
CA GLY A 331 -13.53 -22.82 34.09
C GLY A 331 -12.70 -23.71 35.01
N PHE A 332 -11.48 -23.28 35.34
CA PHE A 332 -10.54 -24.01 36.19
C PHE A 332 -10.15 -23.21 37.43
N VAL A 333 -9.85 -23.92 38.53
CA VAL A 333 -9.29 -23.36 39.77
C VAL A 333 -7.97 -24.06 40.07
N LEU A 334 -6.91 -23.27 40.27
CA LEU A 334 -5.58 -23.75 40.63
C LEU A 334 -5.34 -23.57 42.13
N THR A 335 -5.02 -24.67 42.81
CA THR A 335 -4.80 -24.73 44.26
C THR A 335 -3.45 -25.37 44.56
N GLY A 336 -2.61 -24.75 45.38
CA GLY A 336 -1.29 -25.31 45.68
C GLY A 336 -0.32 -24.31 46.31
N LYS A 337 0.89 -24.78 46.56
CA LYS A 337 1.96 -23.96 47.17
C LYS A 337 2.75 -23.17 46.12
N GLY A 338 2.70 -23.60 44.85
CA GLY A 338 3.61 -23.09 43.82
C GLY A 338 5.00 -23.70 43.96
N CYS A 339 5.95 -23.11 43.25
CA CYS A 339 7.31 -23.63 43.00
C CYS A 339 8.29 -23.42 44.17
N GLN A 340 7.79 -23.41 45.40
CA GLN A 340 8.57 -23.23 46.62
C GLN A 340 9.07 -24.54 47.23
#